data_AF-A0A9W3SUL7-F1
#
_entry.id   AF-A0A9W3SUL7-F1
#
_cell.length_a   1.000
_cell.length_b   1.000
_cell.length_c   1.000
_cell.angle_alpha   90.00
_cell.angle_beta   90.00
_cell.angle_gamma   90.00
#
_symmetry.space_group_name_H-M   'P 1'
#
loop_
_entity.id
_entity.type
_entity.pdbx_description
1 polymer ?
#
loop_
_entity_poly.entity_id
_entity_poly.type
_entity_poly.pdbx_seq_one_letter_code
_entity_poly.pdbx_strand_id
1 'polypeptide(L)'
;MKRKLLATIAAVCLSLTACNSTEETKNVKAKEKTEKSVEQKTDTANQKVKEVKSASTVEQLSQDHNVSIEGDGKNSSDFFELKSGFVIADVEHTGKSNAILHLKDEQGNDAGTLSNFIGNGKQKKLVVIKESGKYFIDALADGHWSANMSQSIPMDKVVTTPGVVSGHGSDVIFVKLEKGLKEFHGVHNNGKSNFIVHLNDNTLFNEIGNADTTKKMPVKENGIHIFTIQADGDWTIEVK
;
A
#
# COMPACT_ATOMS: atom_id res chain seq x y z
N MET A 1 20.34 -31.92 4.95
CA MET A 1 21.81 -31.77 4.88
C MET A 1 22.13 -30.29 4.74
N LYS A 2 22.79 -29.71 5.75
CA LYS A 2 23.17 -28.28 5.81
C LYS A 2 24.55 -28.11 5.16
N ARG A 3 24.72 -27.18 4.21
CA ARG A 3 26.05 -26.73 3.76
C ARG A 3 26.26 -25.29 4.21
N LYS A 4 27.24 -25.12 5.10
CA LYS A 4 27.86 -23.86 5.51
C LYS A 4 28.79 -23.39 4.39
N LEU A 5 28.85 -22.08 4.15
CA LEU A 5 29.99 -21.45 3.50
C LEU A 5 30.56 -20.39 4.46
N LEU A 6 31.82 -20.62 4.86
CA LEU A 6 32.67 -19.71 5.63
C LEU A 6 33.54 -18.93 4.64
N ALA A 7 33.71 -17.63 4.87
CA ALA A 7 34.89 -16.90 4.42
C ALA A 7 35.22 -15.79 5.43
N THR A 8 36.51 -15.65 5.71
CA THR A 8 37.14 -15.05 6.88
C THR A 8 38.13 -13.99 6.39
N ILE A 9 38.11 -12.74 6.87
CA ILE A 9 39.26 -11.80 6.85
C ILE A 9 39.06 -10.80 8.01
N ALA A 10 39.67 -11.02 9.17
CA ALA A 10 40.97 -10.51 9.67
C ALA A 10 40.87 -9.14 10.40
N ALA A 11 41.10 -9.21 11.71
CA ALA A 11 41.14 -8.10 12.65
C ALA A 11 42.55 -7.47 12.70
N VAL A 12 42.61 -6.16 12.89
CA VAL A 12 43.83 -5.46 13.32
C VAL A 12 43.56 -4.88 14.71
N CYS A 13 44.25 -5.47 15.70
CA CYS A 13 44.41 -4.91 17.04
C CYS A 13 45.53 -3.86 17.02
N LEU A 14 45.32 -2.75 17.72
CA LEU A 14 46.38 -1.96 18.32
C LEU A 14 45.90 -1.54 19.71
N SER A 15 46.37 -2.28 20.71
CA SER A 15 46.37 -1.89 22.10
C SER A 15 47.52 -0.92 22.36
N LEU A 16 47.33 0.02 23.27
CA LEU A 16 48.38 0.45 24.20
C LEU A 16 47.73 0.95 25.50
N THR A 17 48.27 0.40 26.58
CA THR A 17 47.86 0.50 27.98
C THR A 17 48.58 1.65 28.68
N ALA A 18 47.90 2.37 29.57
CA ALA A 18 48.42 2.92 30.84
C ALA A 18 47.32 3.80 31.48
N CYS A 19 47.24 4.08 32.77
CA CYS A 19 47.60 3.43 34.02
C CYS A 19 46.89 4.30 35.10
N ASN A 20 46.42 3.68 36.17
CA ASN A 20 45.69 4.30 37.27
C ASN A 20 46.60 5.20 38.12
N SER A 21 46.10 6.33 38.68
CA SER A 21 46.37 6.77 40.06
C SER A 21 45.64 8.06 40.47
N THR A 22 45.27 8.05 41.75
CA THR A 22 44.46 8.95 42.58
C THR A 22 45.19 10.22 43.07
N GLU A 23 44.45 11.07 43.83
CA GLU A 23 44.89 12.12 44.78
C GLU A 23 45.29 13.50 44.20
N GLU A 24 45.10 14.66 44.85
CA GLU A 24 44.23 15.15 45.94
C GLU A 24 44.39 16.70 45.93
N THR A 25 43.31 17.43 46.16
CA THR A 25 43.20 18.73 46.88
C THR A 25 43.91 20.04 46.47
N LYS A 26 43.07 21.11 46.51
CA LYS A 26 43.18 22.41 47.21
C LYS A 26 43.44 23.72 46.43
N ASN A 27 42.50 24.65 46.70
CA ASN A 27 42.61 26.12 46.87
C ASN A 27 42.83 27.02 45.62
N VAL A 28 42.28 28.23 45.46
CA VAL A 28 41.31 29.06 46.20
C VAL A 28 40.93 30.27 45.31
N LYS A 29 39.66 30.70 45.42
CA LYS A 29 39.02 32.03 45.20
C LYS A 29 39.51 33.05 44.15
N ALA A 30 38.51 33.48 43.37
CA ALA A 30 37.99 34.86 43.20
C ALA A 30 38.48 35.75 42.03
N LYS A 31 37.56 35.96 41.07
CA LYS A 31 37.00 37.25 40.61
C LYS A 31 36.05 36.95 39.44
N GLU A 32 34.76 36.79 39.67
CA GLU A 32 33.71 37.83 39.61
C GLU A 32 33.69 38.67 38.31
N LYS A 33 32.58 38.50 37.58
CA LYS A 33 31.96 39.37 36.55
C LYS A 33 32.77 39.66 35.29
N THR A 34 32.27 39.16 34.16
CA THR A 34 31.85 39.99 33.01
C THR A 34 30.88 39.15 32.13
N GLU A 35 29.63 39.61 32.05
CA GLU A 35 28.68 39.51 30.91
C GLU A 35 28.27 38.08 30.45
N LYS A 36 27.14 37.53 30.89
CA LYS A 36 25.79 37.79 30.32
C LYS A 36 25.82 38.29 28.87
N SER A 37 25.91 37.38 27.90
CA SER A 37 25.20 37.47 26.61
C SER A 37 25.52 36.29 25.66
N VAL A 38 25.40 35.02 26.07
CA VAL A 38 25.27 33.92 25.09
C VAL A 38 24.45 32.76 25.69
N GLU A 39 23.25 33.03 26.17
CA GLU A 39 22.28 31.98 26.50
C GLU A 39 20.97 32.27 25.78
N GLN A 40 21.06 32.30 24.44
CA GLN A 40 19.89 32.32 23.58
C GLN A 40 20.28 32.00 22.14
N LYS A 41 20.83 30.81 21.88
CA LYS A 41 21.05 30.34 20.50
C LYS A 41 21.30 28.83 20.38
N THR A 42 20.61 28.01 21.18
CA THR A 42 20.71 26.54 21.04
C THR A 42 19.39 25.79 21.22
N ASP A 43 18.24 26.46 21.30
CA ASP A 43 16.92 25.78 21.39
C ASP A 43 16.07 25.83 20.11
N THR A 44 16.52 26.49 19.05
CA THR A 44 15.75 26.57 17.78
C THR A 44 16.14 25.49 16.77
N ALA A 45 17.20 24.72 17.00
CA ALA A 45 17.63 23.66 16.08
C ALA A 45 17.02 22.27 16.41
N ASN A 46 16.50 22.06 17.62
CA ASN A 46 15.97 20.77 18.06
C ASN A 46 14.43 20.67 18.04
N GLN A 47 13.74 21.72 17.55
CA GLN A 47 12.30 21.68 17.23
C GLN A 47 12.00 21.53 15.74
N LYS A 48 13.02 21.36 14.88
CA LYS A 48 12.84 21.00 13.46
C LYS A 48 12.89 19.48 13.22
N VAL A 49 12.69 18.70 14.28
CA VAL A 49 12.46 17.25 14.26
C VAL A 49 11.21 16.94 15.10
N LYS A 50 10.10 17.60 14.78
CA LYS A 50 8.76 17.15 15.19
C LYS A 50 7.86 17.21 13.96
N GLU A 51 7.37 16.03 13.60
CA GLU A 51 6.33 15.77 12.60
C GLU A 51 6.74 15.85 11.12
N VAL A 52 7.64 14.95 10.70
CA VAL A 52 7.36 14.26 9.44
C VAL A 52 6.07 13.50 9.71
N LYS A 53 4.93 13.93 9.16
CA LYS A 53 3.75 13.07 9.03
C LYS A 53 4.25 11.77 8.41
N SER A 54 4.37 10.70 9.19
CA SER A 54 4.76 9.42 8.61
C SER A 54 3.62 9.01 7.68
N ALA A 55 3.87 9.10 6.38
CA ALA A 55 2.94 8.64 5.36
C ALA A 55 2.58 7.17 5.65
N SER A 56 1.30 6.82 5.48
CA SER A 56 0.85 5.44 5.65
C SER A 56 1.57 4.50 4.69
N THR A 57 1.49 3.20 4.94
CA THR A 57 2.08 2.18 4.06
C THR A 57 1.58 2.33 2.62
N VAL A 58 0.30 2.67 2.44
CA VAL A 58 -0.32 2.89 1.12
C VAL A 58 0.30 4.09 0.40
N GLU A 59 0.50 5.20 1.11
CA GLU A 59 1.15 6.39 0.55
C GLU A 59 2.60 6.11 0.13
N GLN A 60 3.31 5.25 0.88
CA GLN A 60 4.69 4.84 0.56
C GLN A 60 4.78 3.92 -0.67
N LEU A 61 3.73 3.15 -0.97
CA LEU A 61 3.67 2.23 -2.11
C LEU A 61 3.14 2.88 -3.39
N SER A 62 2.65 4.13 -3.31
CA SER A 62 2.15 4.89 -4.45
C SER A 62 3.29 5.31 -5.39
N GLN A 63 3.06 5.21 -6.69
CA GLN A 63 3.96 5.63 -7.76
C GLN A 63 3.19 6.48 -8.76
N ASP A 64 3.76 7.57 -9.26
CA ASP A 64 3.14 8.36 -10.32
C ASP A 64 3.42 7.70 -11.69
N HIS A 65 2.84 6.52 -11.90
CA HIS A 65 3.03 5.71 -13.10
C HIS A 65 1.70 5.14 -13.57
N ASN A 66 1.43 5.26 -14.87
CA ASN A 66 0.21 4.76 -15.50
C ASN A 66 0.57 4.03 -16.81
N VAL A 67 -0.18 2.97 -17.11
CA VAL A 67 -0.01 2.18 -18.32
C VAL A 67 -1.39 1.83 -18.85
N SER A 68 -1.60 1.92 -20.16
CA SER A 68 -2.81 1.44 -20.82
C SER A 68 -2.42 0.38 -21.84
N ILE A 69 -3.03 -0.79 -21.74
CA ILE A 69 -2.77 -1.95 -22.61
C ILE A 69 -4.09 -2.43 -23.17
N GLU A 70 -4.09 -2.82 -24.43
CA GLU A 70 -5.25 -3.41 -25.11
C GLU A 70 -4.83 -4.68 -25.85
N GLY A 71 -5.82 -5.53 -26.14
CA GLY A 71 -5.61 -6.73 -26.93
C GLY A 71 -6.91 -7.46 -27.24
N ASP A 72 -6.79 -8.57 -27.94
CA ASP A 72 -7.92 -9.34 -28.43
C ASP A 72 -7.77 -10.83 -28.15
N GLY A 73 -8.85 -11.44 -27.66
CA GLY A 73 -8.93 -12.86 -27.41
C GLY A 73 -7.83 -13.34 -26.47
N LYS A 74 -7.10 -14.38 -26.89
CA LYS A 74 -6.08 -15.05 -26.07
C LYS A 74 -4.65 -14.56 -26.33
N ASN A 75 -4.49 -13.46 -27.06
CA ASN A 75 -3.16 -12.94 -27.36
C ASN A 75 -2.57 -12.30 -26.10
N SER A 76 -1.31 -12.61 -25.79
CA SER A 76 -0.56 -11.88 -24.78
C SER A 76 -0.24 -10.47 -25.27
N SER A 77 -0.12 -9.51 -24.35
CA SER A 77 0.31 -8.15 -24.68
C SER A 77 1.80 -8.08 -25.00
N ASP A 78 2.23 -6.94 -25.56
CA ASP A 78 3.63 -6.52 -25.49
C ASP A 78 4.07 -6.30 -24.03
N PHE A 79 5.39 -6.26 -23.82
CA PHE A 79 5.95 -5.91 -22.52
C PHE A 79 5.75 -4.42 -22.21
N PHE A 80 5.47 -4.12 -20.94
CA PHE A 80 5.40 -2.78 -20.38
C PHE A 80 6.09 -2.71 -19.01
N GLU A 81 6.45 -1.52 -18.56
CA GLU A 81 7.09 -1.36 -17.25
C GLU A 81 6.06 -1.13 -16.14
N LEU A 82 6.32 -1.73 -14.97
CA LEU A 82 5.71 -1.36 -13.70
C LEU A 82 6.79 -1.09 -12.65
N LYS A 83 6.45 -0.27 -11.66
CA LYS A 83 7.29 0.00 -10.49
C LYS A 83 6.82 -0.86 -9.31
N SER A 84 7.72 -1.17 -8.38
CA SER A 84 7.37 -1.82 -7.12
C SER A 84 6.39 -0.96 -6.32
N GLY A 85 5.35 -1.55 -5.76
CA GLY A 85 4.25 -0.81 -5.13
C GLY A 85 2.93 -1.55 -5.31
N PHE A 86 1.82 -0.81 -5.39
CA PHE A 86 0.56 -1.36 -5.90
C PHE A 86 0.33 -0.90 -7.35
N VAL A 87 -0.54 -1.63 -8.04
CA VAL A 87 -1.17 -1.19 -9.27
C VAL A 87 -2.67 -1.46 -9.17
N ILE A 88 -3.47 -0.49 -9.58
CA ILE A 88 -4.91 -0.60 -9.75
C ILE A 88 -5.16 -0.80 -11.23
N ALA A 89 -5.64 -1.98 -11.59
CA ALA A 89 -6.07 -2.29 -12.95
C ALA A 89 -7.58 -2.09 -13.07
N ASP A 90 -7.99 -1.27 -14.02
CA ASP A 90 -9.36 -1.15 -14.51
C ASP A 90 -9.46 -1.89 -15.83
N VAL A 91 -10.06 -3.07 -15.79
CA VAL A 91 -10.15 -3.98 -16.94
C VAL A 91 -11.53 -3.90 -17.55
N GLU A 92 -11.59 -3.78 -18.88
CA GLU A 92 -12.81 -3.90 -19.66
C GLU A 92 -12.71 -5.07 -20.63
N HIS A 93 -13.83 -5.77 -20.86
CA HIS A 93 -13.91 -6.85 -21.84
C HIS A 93 -15.24 -6.82 -22.58
N THR A 94 -15.22 -7.11 -23.87
CA THR A 94 -16.39 -7.04 -24.76
C THR A 94 -16.88 -8.40 -25.28
N GLY A 95 -16.19 -9.49 -24.92
CA GLY A 95 -16.58 -10.86 -25.28
C GLY A 95 -17.73 -11.42 -24.43
N LYS A 96 -18.01 -12.72 -24.59
CA LYS A 96 -19.15 -13.39 -23.93
C LYS A 96 -18.72 -14.48 -22.96
N SER A 97 -17.45 -14.87 -23.00
CA SER A 97 -16.88 -15.91 -22.16
C SER A 97 -15.94 -15.31 -21.12
N ASN A 98 -15.00 -16.11 -20.62
CA ASN A 98 -14.04 -15.69 -19.61
C ASN A 98 -13.31 -14.41 -20.02
N ALA A 99 -13.07 -13.54 -19.04
CA ALA A 99 -12.22 -12.36 -19.11
C ALA A 99 -11.15 -12.50 -18.02
N ILE A 100 -10.24 -13.46 -18.19
CA ILE A 100 -9.21 -13.77 -17.21
C ILE A 100 -7.88 -13.23 -17.72
N LEU A 101 -7.44 -12.12 -17.14
CA LEU A 101 -6.16 -11.49 -17.49
C LEU A 101 -5.18 -11.72 -16.33
N HIS A 102 -4.10 -12.46 -16.61
CA HIS A 102 -2.99 -12.66 -15.69
C HIS A 102 -1.89 -11.65 -15.96
N LEU A 103 -1.35 -11.05 -14.91
CA LEU A 103 -0.14 -10.25 -15.00
C LEU A 103 1.06 -11.17 -14.77
N LYS A 104 1.99 -11.18 -15.72
CA LYS A 104 3.20 -11.99 -15.69
C LYS A 104 4.45 -11.10 -15.72
N ASP A 105 5.51 -11.51 -15.03
CA ASP A 105 6.82 -10.84 -15.11
C ASP A 105 7.57 -11.17 -16.41
N GLU A 106 8.73 -10.56 -16.65
CA GLU A 106 9.56 -10.79 -17.85
C GLU A 106 9.98 -12.27 -18.02
N GLN A 107 9.98 -13.07 -16.95
CA GLN A 107 10.31 -14.50 -16.99
C GLN A 107 9.07 -15.39 -17.15
N GLY A 108 7.86 -14.82 -17.18
CA GLY A 108 6.59 -15.55 -17.29
C GLY A 108 6.03 -16.06 -15.96
N ASN A 109 6.58 -15.66 -14.81
CA ASN A 109 6.02 -16.02 -13.51
C ASN A 109 4.78 -15.19 -13.19
N ASP A 110 3.88 -15.74 -12.38
CA ASP A 110 2.69 -15.03 -11.91
C ASP A 110 3.04 -13.83 -11.01
N ALA A 111 2.66 -12.64 -11.45
CA ALA A 111 2.71 -11.41 -10.67
C ALA A 111 1.34 -11.01 -10.12
N GLY A 112 0.25 -11.53 -10.69
CA GLY A 112 -1.10 -11.36 -10.17
C GLY A 112 -2.18 -11.69 -11.19
N THR A 113 -3.43 -11.45 -10.82
CA THR A 113 -4.59 -11.56 -11.71
C THR A 113 -5.27 -10.21 -11.75
N LEU A 114 -5.43 -9.62 -12.93
CA LEU A 114 -6.05 -8.31 -13.14
C LEU A 114 -7.58 -8.41 -13.19
N SER A 115 -8.12 -9.48 -13.76
CA SER A 115 -9.56 -9.75 -13.84
C SER A 115 -9.85 -11.24 -13.78
N ASN A 116 -11.06 -11.58 -13.31
CA ASN A 116 -11.60 -12.93 -13.41
C ASN A 116 -13.12 -12.87 -13.36
N PHE A 117 -13.73 -12.61 -14.51
CA PHE A 117 -15.18 -12.59 -14.68
C PHE A 117 -15.59 -13.24 -16.00
N ILE A 118 -16.89 -13.42 -16.21
CA ILE A 118 -17.46 -14.01 -17.43
C ILE A 118 -18.33 -12.96 -18.11
N GLY A 119 -18.20 -12.87 -19.43
CA GLY A 119 -19.01 -12.01 -20.28
C GLY A 119 -18.39 -10.64 -20.53
N ASN A 120 -19.24 -9.74 -21.00
CA ASN A 120 -18.91 -8.34 -21.17
C ASN A 120 -19.03 -7.65 -19.83
N GLY A 121 -18.05 -6.81 -19.49
CA GLY A 121 -18.10 -6.04 -18.26
C GLY A 121 -16.82 -5.32 -17.96
N LYS A 122 -16.78 -4.76 -16.75
CA LYS A 122 -15.62 -4.09 -16.18
C LYS A 122 -15.31 -4.65 -14.80
N GLN A 123 -14.03 -4.68 -14.46
CA GLN A 123 -13.57 -5.06 -13.13
C GLN A 123 -12.36 -4.22 -12.76
N LYS A 124 -12.44 -3.54 -11.62
CA LYS A 124 -11.27 -2.90 -11.01
C LYS A 124 -10.66 -3.80 -9.95
N LYS A 125 -9.33 -3.90 -9.91
CA LYS A 125 -8.61 -4.74 -8.95
C LYS A 125 -7.27 -4.14 -8.57
N LEU A 126 -6.86 -4.35 -7.31
CA LEU A 126 -5.53 -4.03 -6.83
C LEU A 126 -4.61 -5.25 -6.91
N VAL A 127 -3.38 -5.05 -7.39
CA VAL A 127 -2.30 -6.04 -7.39
C VAL A 127 -1.05 -5.42 -6.76
N VAL A 128 -0.33 -6.17 -5.94
CA VAL A 128 0.95 -5.73 -5.35
C VAL A 128 2.09 -6.16 -6.26
N ILE A 129 2.87 -5.19 -6.73
CA ILE A 129 4.07 -5.38 -7.55
C ILE A 129 5.28 -5.42 -6.63
N LYS A 130 5.92 -6.58 -6.55
CA LYS A 130 7.05 -6.81 -5.64
C LYS A 130 8.34 -6.13 -6.11
N GLU A 131 8.59 -6.13 -7.41
CA GLU A 131 9.83 -5.66 -8.01
C GLU A 131 9.52 -4.76 -9.20
N SER A 132 10.34 -3.73 -9.43
CA SER A 132 10.18 -2.91 -10.65
C SER A 132 10.76 -3.66 -11.84
N GLY A 133 10.10 -3.60 -12.99
CA GLY A 133 10.59 -4.33 -14.17
C GLY A 133 9.58 -4.36 -15.30
N LYS A 134 9.84 -5.24 -16.28
CA LYS A 134 8.93 -5.50 -17.39
C LYS A 134 7.92 -6.58 -17.02
N TYR A 135 6.69 -6.36 -17.48
CA TYR A 135 5.55 -7.23 -17.30
C TYR A 135 4.79 -7.36 -18.61
N PHE A 136 3.97 -8.40 -18.73
CA PHE A 136 3.02 -8.55 -19.81
C PHE A 136 1.70 -9.13 -19.29
N ILE A 137 0.63 -8.97 -20.06
CA ILE A 137 -0.67 -9.58 -19.78
C ILE A 137 -0.76 -10.88 -20.58
N ASP A 138 -1.00 -11.98 -19.87
CA ASP A 138 -1.39 -13.26 -20.46
C ASP A 138 -2.91 -13.40 -20.34
N ALA A 139 -3.59 -13.41 -21.49
CA ALA A 139 -5.04 -13.29 -21.56
C ALA A 139 -5.72 -14.62 -21.91
N LEU A 140 -6.77 -14.94 -21.17
CA LEU A 140 -7.77 -15.94 -21.55
C LEU A 140 -9.11 -15.22 -21.73
N ALA A 141 -9.31 -14.72 -22.94
CA ALA A 141 -10.52 -14.03 -23.36
C ALA A 141 -11.02 -14.48 -24.75
N ASP A 142 -12.28 -14.16 -25.06
CA ASP A 142 -12.92 -14.43 -26.35
C ASP A 142 -13.27 -13.18 -27.16
N GLY A 143 -13.03 -11.98 -26.61
CA GLY A 143 -13.23 -10.70 -27.28
C GLY A 143 -12.12 -9.68 -27.00
N HIS A 144 -12.35 -8.44 -27.41
CA HIS A 144 -11.46 -7.33 -27.12
C HIS A 144 -11.44 -7.04 -25.63
N TRP A 145 -10.25 -6.76 -25.10
CA TRP A 145 -10.03 -6.35 -23.72
C TRP A 145 -9.09 -5.16 -23.64
N SER A 146 -9.26 -4.35 -22.59
CA SER A 146 -8.34 -3.28 -22.23
C SER A 146 -8.05 -3.31 -20.73
N ALA A 147 -6.87 -2.86 -20.34
CA ALA A 147 -6.43 -2.75 -18.96
C ALA A 147 -5.76 -1.39 -18.76
N ASN A 148 -6.45 -0.49 -18.05
CA ASN A 148 -5.91 0.78 -17.62
C ASN A 148 -5.35 0.62 -16.21
N MET A 149 -4.04 0.74 -16.08
CA MET A 149 -3.30 0.49 -14.85
C MET A 149 -2.76 1.80 -14.29
N SER A 150 -3.02 2.06 -13.01
CA SER A 150 -2.51 3.21 -12.28
C SER A 150 -1.82 2.77 -11.00
N GLN A 151 -0.64 3.32 -10.73
CA GLN A 151 0.08 3.08 -9.49
C GLN A 151 -0.04 4.24 -8.49
N SER A 152 -0.86 5.24 -8.80
CA SER A 152 -0.99 6.45 -7.97
C SER A 152 -2.27 6.44 -7.13
N ILE A 153 -2.25 7.22 -6.05
CA ILE A 153 -3.45 7.53 -5.28
C ILE A 153 -4.14 8.74 -5.94
N PRO A 154 -5.40 8.63 -6.39
CA PRO A 154 -6.18 9.77 -6.86
C PRO A 154 -6.60 10.62 -5.65
N MET A 155 -5.74 11.55 -5.24
CA MET A 155 -5.89 12.32 -3.99
C MET A 155 -7.20 13.12 -3.91
N ASP A 156 -7.75 13.52 -5.05
CA ASP A 156 -9.06 14.19 -5.17
C ASP A 156 -10.25 13.26 -4.87
N LYS A 157 -10.04 11.94 -4.91
CA LYS A 157 -11.06 10.90 -4.65
C LYS A 157 -10.87 10.18 -3.32
N VAL A 158 -9.89 10.58 -2.51
CA VAL A 158 -9.68 9.98 -1.18
C VAL A 158 -10.80 10.38 -0.25
N VAL A 159 -11.50 9.39 0.29
CA VAL A 159 -12.64 9.61 1.17
C VAL A 159 -12.15 9.95 2.58
N THR A 160 -12.75 10.95 3.21
CA THR A 160 -12.48 11.32 4.60
C THR A 160 -13.56 10.78 5.53
N THR A 161 -13.18 10.34 6.73
CA THR A 161 -14.11 9.76 7.71
C THR A 161 -14.38 10.67 8.91
N PRO A 162 -15.56 10.57 9.57
CA PRO A 162 -16.68 9.67 9.27
C PRO A 162 -17.34 9.97 7.91
N GLY A 163 -17.84 8.94 7.23
CA GLY A 163 -18.37 9.10 5.88
C GLY A 163 -18.91 7.82 5.28
N VAL A 164 -19.58 7.95 4.14
CA VAL A 164 -20.16 6.85 3.37
C VAL A 164 -19.54 6.82 1.98
N VAL A 165 -19.18 5.64 1.51
CA VAL A 165 -18.78 5.38 0.12
C VAL A 165 -19.78 4.44 -0.52
N SER A 166 -19.96 4.56 -1.82
CA SER A 166 -20.87 3.72 -2.59
C SER A 166 -20.30 3.40 -3.95
N GLY A 167 -20.67 2.26 -4.51
CA GLY A 167 -20.28 1.86 -5.85
C GLY A 167 -21.10 0.69 -6.36
N HIS A 168 -20.68 0.15 -7.50
CA HIS A 168 -21.29 -0.99 -8.16
C HIS A 168 -20.20 -1.93 -8.66
N GLY A 169 -20.39 -3.24 -8.48
CA GLY A 169 -19.41 -4.24 -8.88
C GLY A 169 -18.11 -4.14 -8.09
N SER A 170 -17.04 -4.73 -8.62
CA SER A 170 -15.73 -4.73 -7.95
C SER A 170 -15.00 -3.40 -8.11
N ASP A 171 -14.42 -2.88 -7.02
CA ASP A 171 -13.79 -1.56 -6.99
C ASP A 171 -12.61 -1.48 -6.01
N VAL A 172 -11.85 -0.39 -6.09
CA VAL A 172 -10.74 -0.04 -5.18
C VAL A 172 -10.92 1.40 -4.74
N ILE A 173 -11.18 1.61 -3.45
CA ILE A 173 -11.44 2.94 -2.87
C ILE A 173 -10.34 3.29 -1.87
N PHE A 174 -9.85 4.53 -1.95
CA PHE A 174 -8.93 5.07 -0.96
C PHE A 174 -9.68 5.85 0.12
N VAL A 175 -9.37 5.56 1.37
CA VAL A 175 -10.01 6.18 2.53
C VAL A 175 -8.96 6.62 3.54
N LYS A 176 -9.09 7.85 4.04
CA LYS A 176 -8.23 8.37 5.11
C LYS A 176 -8.82 8.01 6.46
N LEU A 177 -8.09 7.21 7.24
CA LEU A 177 -8.50 6.73 8.56
C LEU A 177 -7.51 7.16 9.63
N GLU A 178 -8.03 7.36 10.83
CA GLU A 178 -7.23 7.47 12.04
C GLU A 178 -7.08 6.11 12.71
N LYS A 179 -5.92 5.87 13.30
CA LYS A 179 -5.61 4.71 14.14
C LYS A 179 -6.65 4.58 15.25
N GLY A 180 -7.05 3.34 15.52
CA GLY A 180 -8.00 3.02 16.59
C GLY A 180 -9.05 2.01 16.14
N LEU A 181 -9.95 1.66 17.05
CA LEU A 181 -11.08 0.80 16.72
C LEU A 181 -12.12 1.62 15.94
N LYS A 182 -12.43 1.21 14.71
CA LYS A 182 -13.45 1.83 13.86
C LYS A 182 -14.60 0.85 13.66
N GLU A 183 -15.81 1.38 13.55
CA GLU A 183 -17.00 0.61 13.17
C GLU A 183 -17.30 0.86 11.70
N PHE A 184 -17.53 -0.23 10.96
CA PHE A 184 -17.85 -0.21 9.55
C PHE A 184 -19.21 -0.86 9.35
N HIS A 185 -20.07 -0.23 8.56
CA HIS A 185 -21.37 -0.78 8.16
C HIS A 185 -21.38 -0.94 6.65
N GLY A 186 -21.59 -2.16 6.17
CA GLY A 186 -21.59 -2.53 4.76
C GLY A 186 -22.97 -2.99 4.32
N VAL A 187 -23.46 -2.44 3.21
CA VAL A 187 -24.69 -2.88 2.55
C VAL A 187 -24.35 -3.33 1.14
N HIS A 188 -24.91 -4.45 0.71
CA HIS A 188 -24.86 -4.93 -0.66
C HIS A 188 -26.28 -5.22 -1.12
N ASN A 189 -26.70 -4.53 -2.17
CA ASN A 189 -28.03 -4.62 -2.75
C ASN A 189 -27.92 -5.07 -4.19
N ASN A 190 -28.95 -5.78 -4.67
CA ASN A 190 -29.08 -6.22 -6.06
C ASN A 190 -27.98 -7.20 -6.53
N GLY A 191 -27.09 -7.64 -5.64
CA GLY A 191 -26.07 -8.63 -5.92
C GLY A 191 -26.52 -10.04 -5.53
N LYS A 192 -25.99 -11.04 -6.24
CA LYS A 192 -26.31 -12.46 -6.05
C LYS A 192 -25.08 -13.28 -5.70
N SER A 193 -23.91 -12.70 -5.82
CA SER A 193 -22.61 -13.34 -5.62
C SER A 193 -21.89 -12.72 -4.44
N ASN A 194 -20.57 -12.93 -4.37
CA ASN A 194 -19.71 -12.45 -3.31
C ASN A 194 -19.86 -10.94 -3.09
N PHE A 195 -19.98 -10.54 -1.83
CA PHE A 195 -19.66 -9.20 -1.34
C PHE A 195 -18.51 -9.33 -0.35
N ILE A 196 -17.30 -9.22 -0.89
CA ILE A 196 -16.07 -9.32 -0.13
C ILE A 196 -15.42 -7.96 -0.11
N VAL A 197 -15.18 -7.44 1.10
CA VAL A 197 -14.49 -6.18 1.31
C VAL A 197 -13.29 -6.45 2.18
N HIS A 198 -12.11 -6.04 1.73
CA HIS A 198 -10.92 -5.98 2.58
C HIS A 198 -10.58 -4.52 2.90
N LEU A 199 -10.11 -4.28 4.12
CA LEU A 199 -9.43 -3.05 4.51
C LEU A 199 -7.93 -3.34 4.57
N ASN A 200 -7.19 -2.80 3.60
CA ASN A 200 -5.85 -3.26 3.22
C ASN A 200 -5.90 -4.80 3.05
N ASP A 201 -5.09 -5.56 3.79
CA ASP A 201 -5.05 -7.02 3.70
C ASP A 201 -6.06 -7.75 4.60
N ASN A 202 -6.87 -7.03 5.40
CA ASN A 202 -7.75 -7.65 6.39
C ASN A 202 -9.19 -7.76 5.85
N THR A 203 -9.77 -8.97 5.85
CA THR A 203 -11.18 -9.16 5.49
C THR A 203 -12.10 -8.41 6.46
N LEU A 204 -12.81 -7.41 5.94
CA LEU A 204 -13.84 -6.67 6.64
C LEU A 204 -15.17 -7.43 6.51
N PHE A 205 -15.68 -7.59 5.29
CA PHE A 205 -16.92 -8.33 5.00
C PHE A 205 -16.65 -9.49 4.06
N ASN A 206 -17.41 -10.58 4.19
CA ASN A 206 -17.37 -11.74 3.32
C ASN A 206 -18.75 -12.39 3.30
N GLU A 207 -19.63 -11.80 2.50
CA GLU A 207 -21.03 -12.20 2.39
C GLU A 207 -21.33 -12.73 0.98
N ILE A 208 -22.48 -13.36 0.79
CA ILE A 208 -22.98 -13.81 -0.52
C ILE A 208 -24.40 -13.28 -0.70
N GLY A 209 -24.66 -12.66 -1.85
CA GLY A 209 -25.95 -12.04 -2.17
C GLY A 209 -26.14 -10.72 -1.42
N ASN A 210 -27.40 -10.37 -1.14
CA ASN A 210 -27.72 -9.15 -0.40
C ASN A 210 -27.15 -9.22 1.03
N ALA A 211 -26.62 -8.10 1.50
CA ALA A 211 -26.03 -7.99 2.83
C ALA A 211 -26.36 -6.65 3.49
N ASP A 212 -26.48 -6.67 4.81
CA ASP A 212 -26.54 -5.51 5.70
C ASP A 212 -25.82 -5.91 7.00
N THR A 213 -24.56 -5.52 7.13
CA THR A 213 -23.65 -6.07 8.15
C THR A 213 -22.77 -5.00 8.77
N THR A 214 -22.48 -5.13 10.06
CA THR A 214 -21.63 -4.20 10.81
C THR A 214 -20.47 -4.94 11.44
N LYS A 215 -19.26 -4.36 11.38
CA LYS A 215 -18.05 -4.92 12.00
C LYS A 215 -17.17 -3.83 12.59
N LYS A 216 -16.58 -4.12 13.74
CA LYS A 216 -15.52 -3.31 14.34
C LYS A 216 -14.15 -3.88 14.00
N MET A 217 -13.22 -3.05 13.55
CA MET A 217 -11.87 -3.46 13.20
C MET A 217 -10.83 -2.43 13.67
N PRO A 218 -9.68 -2.87 14.22
CA PRO A 218 -8.60 -1.94 14.55
C PRO A 218 -7.89 -1.46 13.28
N VAL A 219 -7.87 -0.14 13.10
CA VAL A 219 -6.98 0.56 12.18
C VAL A 219 -5.62 0.74 12.86
N LYS A 220 -4.55 0.23 12.23
CA LYS A 220 -3.23 0.10 12.87
C LYS A 220 -2.39 1.38 12.80
N GLU A 221 -2.63 2.22 11.80
CA GLU A 221 -1.89 3.46 11.53
C GLU A 221 -2.82 4.61 11.10
N ASN A 222 -2.35 5.84 11.20
CA ASN A 222 -3.05 6.99 10.61
C ASN A 222 -2.73 7.09 9.12
N GLY A 223 -3.66 7.61 8.32
CA GLY A 223 -3.41 7.97 6.92
C GLY A 223 -4.30 7.22 5.94
N ILE A 224 -3.83 7.10 4.69
CA ILE A 224 -4.63 6.50 3.62
C ILE A 224 -4.59 4.98 3.73
N HIS A 225 -5.77 4.37 3.60
CA HIS A 225 -6.03 2.94 3.56
C HIS A 225 -6.82 2.62 2.29
N ILE A 226 -6.91 1.34 1.96
CA ILE A 226 -7.58 0.87 0.75
C ILE A 226 -8.72 -0.06 1.13
N PHE A 227 -9.91 0.20 0.60
CA PHE A 227 -10.92 -0.84 0.43
C PHE A 227 -10.73 -1.52 -0.91
N THR A 228 -10.56 -2.83 -0.92
CA THR A 228 -10.73 -3.64 -2.14
C THR A 228 -12.06 -4.36 -2.05
N ILE A 229 -12.93 -4.13 -3.02
CA ILE A 229 -14.29 -4.65 -3.06
C ILE A 229 -14.40 -5.65 -4.21
N GLN A 230 -14.91 -6.83 -3.90
CA GLN A 230 -15.41 -7.78 -4.89
C GLN A 230 -16.92 -7.88 -4.70
N ALA A 231 -17.66 -7.44 -5.72
CA ALA A 231 -19.12 -7.42 -5.73
C ALA A 231 -19.67 -7.60 -7.16
N ASP A 232 -20.94 -8.00 -7.27
CA ASP A 232 -21.72 -8.05 -8.51
C ASP A 232 -22.94 -7.11 -8.51
N GLY A 233 -23.22 -6.45 -7.39
CA GLY A 233 -24.32 -5.50 -7.22
C GLY A 233 -23.86 -4.13 -6.70
N ASP A 234 -24.84 -3.33 -6.28
CA ASP A 234 -24.63 -2.03 -5.67
C ASP A 234 -24.20 -2.21 -4.21
N TRP A 235 -23.28 -1.39 -3.72
CA TRP A 235 -22.85 -1.47 -2.34
C TRP A 235 -22.64 -0.09 -1.72
N THR A 236 -22.72 -0.04 -0.39
CA THR A 236 -22.26 1.07 0.43
C THR A 236 -21.38 0.58 1.56
N ILE A 237 -20.41 1.40 1.97
CA ILE A 237 -19.61 1.20 3.17
C ILE A 237 -19.60 2.52 3.95
N GLU A 238 -20.16 2.52 5.14
CA GLU A 238 -20.09 3.61 6.11
C GLU A 238 -18.95 3.36 7.10
N VAL A 239 -18.18 4.40 7.41
CA VAL A 239 -17.17 4.39 8.48
C VAL A 239 -17.60 5.35 9.58
N LYS A 240 -17.72 4.84 10.80
CA LYS A 240 -18.13 5.58 12.01
C LYS A 240 -16.95 5.80 12.97
#